data_AF-A0A803NIE1-F1
#
_entry.id   AF-A0A803NIE1-F1
#
_cell.length_a   1.000
_cell.length_b   1.000
_cell.length_c   1.000
_cell.angle_alpha   90.00
_cell.angle_beta   90.00
_cell.angle_gamma   90.00
#
_symmetry.space_group_name_H-M   'P 1'
#
loop_
_entity.id
_entity.type
_entity.pdbx_description
1 polymer ?
#
loop_
_entity_poly.entity_id
_entity_poly.type
_entity_poly.pdbx_seq_one_letter_code
_entity_poly.pdbx_strand_id
1 'polypeptide(L)'
;MNMPSQCVIEEIAEAAEMQRITSPNTTNDQLDATKHVFCFGAMETCPQKSPTGGFGVFWSSGLKGTVMSEEKNLINVVIESEPPGSPWNLLGVYCPPTIMGREAFWNNIGDLILKNMNPSMIIGALNGTLADHENLHYSNWMNPARYSFDLRRMVARTGMIDLGSQRGKFTWFQKTKATNGGCELKRARLDRVLPSIKWKMLYPNAITHVLSAATSDHRPILLDTNGGINCNKSNFKYELMWGRDPKCYWVVKNAWKDKLHQQRNYIQQVWLEDGGWEKNLSNIANLFIARFNNTYIDRKIVALPSLNCLEECIISSQDNEQLKAFPTEREIERCIRSMGQERALGPDGMSTGFYLQHWATVKDDVTDMVNHFFSNSELPRV
;
A
#
# COMPACT_ATOMS: atom_id res chain seq x y z
N MET A 1 -26.52 -19.27 3.18
CA MET A 1 -25.69 -18.60 4.19
C MET A 1 -25.50 -17.17 3.72
N ASN A 2 -26.07 -16.21 4.45
CA ASN A 2 -26.02 -14.79 4.13
C ASN A 2 -24.58 -14.27 4.27
N MET A 3 -24.04 -13.67 3.22
CA MET A 3 -22.80 -12.90 3.33
C MET A 3 -23.09 -11.67 4.22
N PRO A 4 -22.23 -11.33 5.19
CA PRO A 4 -22.36 -10.08 5.93
C PRO A 4 -22.24 -8.91 4.95
N SER A 5 -23.05 -7.88 5.16
CA SER A 5 -23.14 -6.62 4.42
C SER A 5 -21.76 -6.11 4.01
N GLN A 6 -21.34 -6.46 2.80
CA GLN A 6 -20.12 -5.97 2.21
C GLN A 6 -20.39 -4.52 1.77
N CYS A 7 -19.67 -3.56 2.33
CA CYS A 7 -19.44 -2.29 1.65
C CYS A 7 -18.44 -2.53 0.52
N VAL A 8 -18.91 -3.28 -0.48
CA VAL A 8 -18.28 -3.41 -1.77
C VAL A 8 -18.58 -2.09 -2.48
N ILE A 9 -17.66 -1.15 -2.37
CA ILE A 9 -17.45 -0.19 -3.45
C ILE A 9 -16.57 -0.94 -4.44
N GLU A 10 -17.17 -1.92 -5.10
CA GLU A 10 -16.68 -2.38 -6.39
C GLU A 10 -16.90 -1.17 -7.29
N GLU A 11 -15.83 -0.40 -7.48
CA GLU A 11 -15.64 0.16 -8.81
C GLU A 11 -15.49 -1.09 -9.70
N ILE A 12 -16.62 -1.62 -10.20
CA ILE A 12 -16.65 -2.54 -11.34
C ILE A 12 -16.16 -1.70 -12.51
N ALA A 13 -14.85 -1.47 -12.53
CA ALA A 13 -14.14 -1.11 -13.71
C ALA A 13 -13.89 -2.40 -14.48
N GLU A 14 -14.92 -3.23 -14.73
CA GLU A 14 -14.95 -4.02 -15.97
C GLU A 14 -14.97 -3.00 -17.10
N ALA A 15 -13.78 -2.52 -17.42
CA ALA A 15 -13.54 -1.48 -18.39
C ALA A 15 -13.83 -1.98 -19.82
N ALA A 16 -14.29 -3.24 -19.94
CA ALA A 16 -14.89 -3.85 -21.11
C ALA A 16 -16.33 -3.43 -21.38
N GLU A 17 -17.18 -3.45 -20.36
CA GLU A 17 -18.61 -3.13 -20.50
C GLU A 17 -18.89 -1.68 -20.07
N MET A 18 -18.10 -1.09 -19.18
CA MET A 18 -18.22 0.33 -18.85
C MET A 18 -17.83 1.28 -19.99
N GLN A 19 -16.98 0.85 -20.93
CA GLN A 19 -16.77 1.58 -22.20
C GLN A 19 -18.01 1.54 -23.12
N ARG A 20 -18.98 0.64 -22.89
CA ARG A 20 -20.28 0.63 -23.57
C ARG A 20 -21.36 1.41 -22.84
N ILE A 21 -21.21 1.64 -21.53
CA ILE A 21 -22.21 2.29 -20.68
C ILE A 21 -22.16 3.82 -20.77
N THR A 22 -21.03 4.38 -21.21
CA THR A 22 -20.84 5.83 -21.33
C THR A 22 -20.77 6.28 -22.79
N SER A 23 -21.28 5.47 -23.73
CA SER A 23 -21.40 5.82 -25.15
C SER A 23 -22.50 6.87 -25.35
N PRO A 24 -22.47 7.72 -26.40
CA PRO A 24 -23.51 8.73 -26.62
C PRO A 24 -24.87 8.10 -26.90
N ASN A 25 -24.88 6.80 -27.21
CA ASN A 25 -26.05 6.01 -27.58
C ASN A 25 -26.47 5.03 -26.47
N THR A 26 -25.87 5.09 -25.27
CA THR A 26 -26.29 4.21 -24.18
C THR A 26 -27.67 4.61 -23.71
N THR A 27 -28.64 3.72 -23.85
CA THR A 27 -30.02 3.97 -23.42
C THR A 27 -30.16 3.74 -21.91
N ASN A 28 -31.16 4.37 -21.29
CA ASN A 28 -31.51 4.09 -19.88
C ASN A 28 -31.78 2.59 -19.67
N ASP A 29 -32.33 1.89 -20.67
CA ASP A 29 -32.57 0.44 -20.61
C ASP A 29 -31.27 -0.37 -20.51
N GLN A 30 -30.19 0.08 -21.18
CA GLN A 30 -28.87 -0.58 -21.10
C GLN A 30 -28.19 -0.33 -19.75
N LEU A 31 -28.38 0.86 -19.18
CA LEU A 31 -27.95 1.21 -17.83
C LEU A 31 -28.68 0.39 -16.77
N ASP A 32 -30.00 0.27 -16.89
CA ASP A 32 -30.83 -0.55 -16.00
C ASP A 32 -30.49 -2.04 -16.14
N ALA A 33 -30.26 -2.53 -17.36
CA ALA A 33 -29.79 -3.91 -17.57
C ALA A 33 -28.45 -4.16 -16.85
N THR A 34 -27.51 -3.23 -16.94
CA THR A 34 -26.23 -3.29 -16.21
C THR A 34 -26.47 -3.34 -14.70
N LYS A 35 -27.26 -2.41 -14.18
CA LYS A 35 -27.62 -2.36 -12.75
C LYS A 35 -28.21 -3.69 -12.27
N HIS A 36 -29.06 -4.32 -13.08
CA HIS A 36 -29.66 -5.62 -12.78
C HIS A 36 -28.67 -6.78 -12.84
N VAL A 37 -27.81 -6.84 -13.88
CA VAL A 37 -26.80 -7.90 -14.05
C VAL A 37 -25.83 -7.96 -12.87
N PHE A 38 -25.38 -6.78 -12.42
CA PHE A 38 -24.44 -6.67 -11.30
C PHE A 38 -25.14 -6.54 -9.93
N CYS A 39 -26.46 -6.73 -9.87
CA CYS A 39 -27.25 -6.71 -8.63
C CYS A 39 -27.10 -5.41 -7.81
N PHE A 40 -26.89 -4.28 -8.47
CA PHE A 40 -26.83 -2.97 -7.82
C PHE A 40 -28.22 -2.47 -7.41
N GLY A 41 -28.31 -1.86 -6.23
CA GLY A 41 -29.56 -1.30 -5.72
C GLY A 41 -29.86 0.08 -6.29
N ALA A 42 -28.81 0.86 -6.55
CA ALA A 42 -28.91 2.21 -7.10
C ALA A 42 -27.67 2.57 -7.93
N MET A 43 -27.83 3.60 -8.75
CA MET A 43 -26.78 4.14 -9.62
C MET A 43 -26.99 5.64 -9.80
N GLU A 44 -25.90 6.34 -10.04
CA GLU A 44 -25.88 7.72 -10.50
C GLU A 44 -24.93 7.82 -11.69
N THR A 45 -25.32 8.51 -12.76
CA THR A 45 -24.51 8.55 -13.98
C THR A 45 -24.46 9.94 -14.57
N CYS A 46 -23.25 10.38 -14.93
CA CYS A 46 -23.07 11.56 -15.77
C CYS A 46 -23.05 11.13 -17.23
N PRO A 47 -24.07 11.46 -18.04
CA PRO A 47 -24.11 11.07 -19.45
C PRO A 47 -23.05 11.80 -20.28
N GLN A 48 -22.66 11.16 -21.38
CA GLN A 48 -21.66 11.70 -22.30
C GLN A 48 -22.21 12.91 -23.08
N LYS A 49 -21.69 14.12 -22.80
CA LYS A 49 -22.05 15.38 -23.51
C LYS A 49 -21.09 15.76 -24.65
N SER A 50 -20.04 14.97 -24.90
CA SER A 50 -18.99 15.22 -25.91
C SER A 50 -18.40 13.90 -26.44
N PRO A 51 -17.67 13.84 -27.58
CA PRO A 51 -17.14 12.59 -28.17
C PRO A 51 -16.27 11.72 -27.25
N THR A 52 -15.86 12.27 -26.12
CA THR A 52 -15.20 11.60 -24.99
C THR A 52 -15.87 12.02 -23.69
N GLY A 53 -16.12 11.08 -22.76
CA GLY A 53 -16.60 11.37 -21.41
C GLY A 53 -17.73 10.46 -20.96
N GLY A 54 -18.33 10.82 -19.82
CA GLY A 54 -19.35 10.04 -19.14
C GLY A 54 -18.75 9.02 -18.17
N PHE A 55 -19.34 8.91 -17.00
CA PHE A 55 -19.00 7.90 -15.99
C PHE A 55 -20.17 7.75 -15.01
N GLY A 56 -20.21 6.66 -14.27
CA GLY A 56 -21.25 6.41 -13.28
C GLY A 56 -20.69 5.82 -12.00
N VAL A 57 -21.43 6.04 -10.92
CA VAL A 57 -21.19 5.44 -9.61
C VAL A 57 -22.38 4.53 -9.31
N PHE A 58 -22.11 3.27 -8.99
CA PHE A 58 -23.11 2.25 -8.71
C PHE A 58 -22.91 1.74 -7.28
N TRP A 59 -23.99 1.41 -6.59
CA TRP A 59 -23.90 0.85 -5.24
C TRP A 59 -24.98 -0.18 -4.94
N SER A 60 -24.66 -1.08 -4.00
CA SER A 60 -25.56 -2.16 -3.59
C SER A 60 -26.78 -1.63 -2.84
N SER A 61 -27.88 -2.39 -2.84
CA SER A 61 -29.12 -2.02 -2.13
C SER A 61 -28.97 -1.92 -0.61
N GLY A 62 -27.91 -2.51 -0.04
CA GLY A 62 -27.57 -2.39 1.37
C GLY A 62 -26.86 -1.09 1.74
N LEU A 63 -26.37 -0.33 0.75
CA LEU A 63 -25.68 0.94 0.98
C LEU A 63 -26.64 2.12 0.84
N LYS A 64 -26.82 2.90 1.91
CA LYS A 64 -27.60 4.14 1.89
C LYS A 64 -26.69 5.31 1.49
N GLY A 65 -26.66 5.60 0.19
CA GLY A 65 -25.97 6.75 -0.39
C GLY A 65 -26.95 7.85 -0.81
N THR A 66 -26.61 9.11 -0.52
CA THR A 66 -27.34 10.31 -1.01
C THR A 66 -26.43 11.12 -1.92
N VAL A 67 -26.84 11.35 -3.16
CA VAL A 67 -26.09 12.18 -4.12
C VAL A 67 -26.21 13.64 -3.73
N MET A 68 -25.08 14.29 -3.47
CA MET A 68 -25.00 15.69 -3.05
C MET A 68 -24.78 16.64 -4.22
N SER A 69 -23.97 16.22 -5.19
CA SER A 69 -23.68 17.01 -6.39
C SER A 69 -23.25 16.11 -7.53
N GLU A 70 -23.68 16.47 -8.73
CA GLU A 70 -23.33 15.81 -9.98
C GLU A 70 -22.75 16.85 -10.94
N GLU A 71 -21.51 16.62 -11.37
CA GLU A 71 -20.83 17.42 -12.38
C GLU A 71 -20.19 16.49 -13.42
N LYS A 72 -19.84 17.04 -14.59
CA LYS A 72 -19.26 16.30 -15.72
C LYS A 72 -18.12 15.33 -15.35
N ASN A 73 -17.33 15.66 -14.33
CA ASN A 73 -16.13 14.94 -13.92
C ASN A 73 -16.15 14.51 -12.44
N LEU A 74 -17.28 14.72 -11.73
CA LEU A 74 -17.43 14.44 -10.30
C LEU A 74 -18.85 13.99 -9.95
N ILE A 75 -18.98 12.86 -9.26
CA ILE A 75 -20.19 12.45 -8.57
C ILE A 75 -19.84 12.39 -7.09
N ASN A 76 -20.51 13.21 -6.28
CA ASN A 76 -20.32 13.27 -4.84
C ASN A 76 -21.50 12.62 -4.13
N VAL A 77 -21.24 11.53 -3.41
CA VAL A 77 -22.24 10.76 -2.69
C VAL A 77 -21.89 10.74 -1.21
N VAL A 78 -22.83 11.11 -0.34
CA VAL A 78 -22.71 10.90 1.11
C VAL A 78 -23.20 9.50 1.43
N ILE A 79 -22.31 8.68 1.97
CA ILE A 79 -22.61 7.34 2.47
C ILE A 79 -22.94 7.45 3.96
N GLU A 80 -24.16 7.06 4.35
CA GLU A 80 -24.63 7.16 5.74
C GLU A 80 -24.70 5.80 6.46
N SER A 81 -24.82 4.71 5.69
CA SER A 81 -25.10 3.38 6.24
C SER A 81 -23.87 2.66 6.77
N GLU A 82 -22.68 2.97 6.27
CA GLU A 82 -21.45 2.22 6.59
C GLU A 82 -20.26 3.17 6.78
N PRO A 83 -19.62 3.24 7.97
CA PRO A 83 -20.08 2.60 9.20
C PRO A 83 -21.33 3.31 9.73
N PRO A 84 -22.25 2.59 10.41
CA PRO A 84 -23.43 3.21 11.00
C PRO A 84 -23.08 4.40 11.91
N GLY A 85 -23.73 5.54 11.68
CA GLY A 85 -23.54 6.76 12.47
C GLY A 85 -22.27 7.56 12.15
N SER A 86 -21.47 7.14 11.15
CA SER A 86 -20.26 7.85 10.72
C SER A 86 -20.34 8.18 9.22
N PRO A 87 -21.15 9.18 8.82
CA PRO A 87 -21.32 9.50 7.42
C PRO A 87 -20.02 10.02 6.80
N TRP A 88 -19.78 9.68 5.54
CA TRP A 88 -18.58 10.09 4.81
C TRP A 88 -18.87 10.29 3.31
N ASN A 89 -18.04 11.08 2.63
CA ASN A 89 -18.24 11.41 1.22
C ASN A 89 -17.40 10.52 0.30
N LEU A 90 -18.07 9.89 -0.65
CA LEU A 90 -17.49 9.25 -1.81
C LEU A 90 -17.44 10.26 -2.97
N LEU A 91 -16.23 10.59 -3.40
CA LEU A 91 -15.99 11.44 -4.57
C LEU A 91 -15.54 10.53 -5.73
N GLY A 92 -16.50 10.11 -6.55
CA GLY A 92 -16.22 9.40 -7.80
C GLY A 92 -15.74 10.40 -8.85
N VAL A 93 -14.52 10.21 -9.37
CA VAL A 93 -13.88 11.18 -10.27
C VAL A 93 -13.51 10.57 -11.61
N TYR A 94 -13.75 11.34 -12.67
CA TYR A 94 -13.20 11.10 -14.00
C TYR A 94 -12.48 12.37 -14.46
N CYS A 95 -11.23 12.53 -14.05
CA CYS A 95 -10.49 13.77 -14.21
C CYS A 95 -10.29 14.14 -15.70
N PRO A 96 -10.40 15.41 -16.12
CA PRO A 96 -10.14 15.79 -17.50
C PRO A 96 -8.73 15.38 -17.99
N PRO A 97 -8.53 15.01 -19.27
CA PRO A 97 -7.21 14.65 -19.77
C PRO A 97 -6.34 15.87 -20.10
N THR A 98 -6.92 17.07 -20.27
CA THR A 98 -6.21 18.30 -20.64
C THR A 98 -5.66 19.05 -19.43
N ILE A 99 -4.46 19.63 -19.54
CA ILE A 99 -3.77 20.32 -18.43
C ILE A 99 -4.64 21.42 -17.81
N MET A 100 -5.17 22.32 -18.64
CA MET A 100 -6.04 23.42 -18.17
C MET A 100 -7.29 22.89 -17.47
N GLY A 101 -7.89 21.82 -18.00
CA GLY A 101 -9.05 21.18 -17.38
C GLY A 101 -8.72 20.56 -16.03
N ARG A 102 -7.56 19.89 -15.91
CA ARG A 102 -7.13 19.28 -14.64
C ARG A 102 -6.84 20.29 -13.56
N GLU A 103 -6.16 21.39 -13.88
CA GLU A 103 -5.80 22.39 -12.87
C GLU A 103 -7.05 23.03 -12.24
N ALA A 104 -8.02 23.44 -13.06
CA ALA A 104 -9.30 23.95 -12.55
C ALA A 104 -10.05 22.88 -11.74
N PHE A 105 -10.11 21.66 -12.25
CA PHE A 105 -10.77 20.53 -11.57
C PHE A 105 -10.17 20.23 -10.19
N TRP A 106 -8.83 20.10 -10.08
CA TRP A 106 -8.18 19.77 -8.81
C TRP A 106 -8.22 20.93 -7.81
N ASN A 107 -8.27 22.17 -8.28
CA ASN A 107 -8.54 23.31 -7.40
C ASN A 107 -9.94 23.22 -6.79
N ASN A 108 -10.97 22.93 -7.58
CA ASN A 108 -12.34 22.78 -7.09
C ASN A 108 -12.48 21.60 -6.12
N ILE A 109 -11.89 20.44 -6.45
CA ILE A 109 -11.91 19.26 -5.58
C ILE A 109 -11.24 19.54 -4.24
N GLY A 110 -10.07 20.19 -4.25
CA GLY A 110 -9.39 20.52 -3.00
C GLY A 110 -10.20 21.49 -2.13
N ASP A 111 -10.91 22.45 -2.71
CA ASP A 111 -11.77 23.38 -1.98
C ASP A 111 -13.00 22.67 -1.41
N LEU A 112 -13.58 21.73 -2.17
CA LEU A 112 -14.68 20.88 -1.71
C LEU A 112 -14.26 20.07 -0.48
N ILE A 113 -13.09 19.42 -0.53
CA ILE A 113 -12.57 18.60 0.57
C ILE A 113 -12.30 19.44 1.81
N LEU A 114 -11.70 20.62 1.66
CA LEU A 114 -11.38 21.50 2.79
C LEU A 114 -12.63 22.13 3.44
N LYS A 115 -13.70 22.34 2.66
CA LYS A 115 -14.99 22.82 3.19
C LYS A 115 -15.81 21.73 3.85
N ASN A 116 -15.56 20.46 3.50
CA ASN A 116 -16.37 19.35 3.98
C ASN A 116 -15.88 18.86 5.36
N MET A 117 -16.81 18.77 6.31
CA MET A 117 -16.50 18.33 7.68
C MET A 117 -16.39 16.81 7.78
N ASN A 118 -17.09 16.09 6.90
CA ASN A 118 -17.15 14.63 6.89
C ASN A 118 -15.83 14.03 6.35
N PRO A 119 -15.47 12.81 6.78
CA PRO A 119 -14.43 12.02 6.12
C PRO A 119 -14.71 11.92 4.62
N SER A 120 -13.68 11.97 3.79
CA SER A 120 -13.85 12.00 2.33
C SER A 120 -12.88 11.02 1.67
N MET A 121 -13.30 10.40 0.58
CA MET A 121 -12.48 9.49 -0.21
C MET A 121 -12.71 9.75 -1.69
N ILE A 122 -11.61 9.99 -2.42
CA ILE A 122 -11.61 10.09 -3.88
C ILE A 122 -11.33 8.71 -4.46
N ILE A 123 -12.09 8.28 -5.45
CA ILE A 123 -11.82 7.08 -6.25
C ILE A 123 -12.09 7.33 -7.73
N GLY A 124 -11.26 6.74 -8.60
CA GLY A 124 -11.46 6.71 -10.04
C GLY A 124 -10.22 7.12 -10.83
N ALA A 125 -10.44 7.64 -12.04
CA ALA A 125 -9.38 8.01 -12.97
C ALA A 125 -8.88 9.44 -12.72
N LEU A 126 -7.70 9.57 -12.11
CA LEU A 126 -7.12 10.86 -11.73
C LEU A 126 -6.31 11.51 -12.87
N ASN A 127 -6.01 10.78 -13.94
CA ASN A 127 -5.25 11.26 -15.11
C ASN A 127 -3.94 11.99 -14.75
N GLY A 128 -3.24 11.49 -13.71
CA GLY A 128 -1.97 12.04 -13.26
C GLY A 128 -1.17 11.11 -12.35
N THR A 129 0.17 11.28 -12.36
CA THR A 129 1.09 10.52 -11.49
C THR A 129 1.62 11.33 -10.31
N LEU A 130 1.66 10.71 -9.13
CA LEU A 130 2.16 11.30 -7.89
C LEU A 130 3.68 11.17 -7.74
N ALA A 131 4.28 10.15 -8.35
CA ALA A 131 5.73 9.94 -8.33
C ALA A 131 6.27 9.47 -9.69
N ASP A 132 7.56 9.74 -9.92
CA ASP A 132 8.21 9.50 -11.22
C ASP A 132 8.27 8.02 -11.58
N HIS A 133 8.34 7.14 -10.58
CA HIS A 133 8.38 5.70 -10.78
C HIS A 133 7.01 5.12 -11.17
N GLU A 134 5.93 5.90 -11.18
CA GLU A 134 4.56 5.45 -11.47
C GLU A 134 4.20 5.51 -12.95
N ASN A 135 5.19 5.76 -13.81
CA ASN A 135 5.03 5.68 -15.25
C ASN A 135 6.25 5.08 -15.94
N LEU A 136 6.03 4.56 -17.15
CA LEU A 136 7.05 4.10 -18.09
C LEU A 136 6.63 4.57 -19.49
N HIS A 137 7.47 5.40 -20.12
CA HIS A 137 7.27 5.99 -21.45
C HIS A 137 5.94 6.77 -21.66
N TYR A 138 5.18 7.00 -20.58
CA TYR A 138 3.94 7.79 -20.59
C TYR A 138 4.23 9.29 -20.74
N SER A 139 5.31 9.73 -20.10
CA SER A 139 5.73 11.12 -20.09
C SER A 139 6.57 11.49 -21.29
N ASN A 140 6.21 12.56 -21.99
CA ASN A 140 7.05 13.20 -22.98
C ASN A 140 6.82 14.72 -22.94
N TRP A 141 7.60 15.48 -23.72
CA TRP A 141 7.47 16.94 -23.78
C TRP A 141 6.06 17.44 -24.18
N MET A 142 5.28 16.59 -24.87
CA MET A 142 3.88 16.86 -25.28
C MET A 142 2.85 16.39 -24.25
N ASN A 143 3.26 15.60 -23.25
CA ASN A 143 2.40 15.04 -22.21
C ASN A 143 3.03 15.27 -20.82
N PRO A 144 2.82 16.46 -20.23
CA PRO A 144 3.38 16.81 -18.93
C PRO A 144 2.69 16.11 -17.75
N ALA A 145 1.79 15.15 -17.97
CA ALA A 145 1.14 14.35 -16.93
C ALA A 145 2.13 13.51 -16.08
N ARG A 146 3.43 13.45 -16.46
CA ARG A 146 4.54 12.99 -15.60
C ARG A 146 4.58 13.72 -14.26
N TYR A 147 4.28 15.01 -14.31
CA TYR A 147 4.27 15.92 -13.19
C TYR A 147 2.92 16.59 -13.16
N SER A 148 1.87 15.84 -12.82
CA SER A 148 0.57 16.43 -12.47
C SER A 148 0.73 17.24 -11.19
N PHE A 149 1.40 18.40 -11.31
CA PHE A 149 1.65 19.34 -10.22
C PHE A 149 0.34 19.81 -9.63
N ASP A 150 -0.68 19.97 -10.45
CA ASP A 150 -2.09 20.17 -10.10
C ASP A 150 -2.57 19.11 -9.09
N LEU A 151 -2.48 17.81 -9.44
CA LEU A 151 -2.87 16.72 -8.56
C LEU A 151 -2.00 16.66 -7.30
N ARG A 152 -0.66 16.72 -7.43
CA ARG A 152 0.27 16.66 -6.28
C ARG A 152 0.03 17.82 -5.32
N ARG A 153 -0.24 19.02 -5.83
CA ARG A 153 -0.59 20.21 -5.06
C ARG A 153 -1.92 20.01 -4.33
N MET A 154 -2.95 19.46 -4.99
CA MET A 154 -4.22 19.16 -4.34
C MET A 154 -4.06 18.16 -3.20
N VAL A 155 -3.32 17.06 -3.43
CA VAL A 155 -3.04 16.04 -2.40
C VAL A 155 -2.29 16.64 -1.21
N ALA A 156 -1.23 17.42 -1.47
CA ALA A 156 -0.48 18.10 -0.42
C ALA A 156 -1.33 19.15 0.33
N ARG A 157 -2.19 19.88 -0.38
CA ARG A 157 -3.08 20.91 0.20
C ARG A 157 -4.16 20.30 1.10
N THR A 158 -4.70 19.14 0.74
CA THR A 158 -5.80 18.48 1.44
C THR A 158 -5.35 17.45 2.48
N GLY A 159 -4.07 17.04 2.44
CA GLY A 159 -3.54 15.99 3.32
C GLY A 159 -4.11 14.61 3.03
N MET A 160 -4.61 14.37 1.81
CA MET A 160 -5.08 13.05 1.40
C MET A 160 -3.92 12.06 1.26
N ILE A 161 -4.21 10.79 1.51
CA ILE A 161 -3.22 9.72 1.50
C ILE A 161 -3.46 8.83 0.28
N ASP A 162 -2.41 8.44 -0.44
CA ASP A 162 -2.52 7.39 -1.47
C ASP A 162 -2.52 6.01 -0.78
N LEU A 163 -3.58 5.22 -0.95
CA LEU A 163 -3.64 3.85 -0.40
C LEU A 163 -2.66 2.88 -1.06
N GLY A 164 -2.03 3.27 -2.16
CA GLY A 164 -1.19 2.37 -2.93
C GLY A 164 -2.01 1.36 -3.72
N SER A 165 -1.37 0.29 -4.16
CA SER A 165 -2.06 -0.82 -4.82
C SER A 165 -1.34 -2.15 -4.60
N GLN A 166 -2.10 -3.21 -4.39
CA GLN A 166 -1.63 -4.59 -4.35
C GLN A 166 -1.83 -5.28 -5.70
N ARG A 167 -1.01 -6.30 -5.98
CA ARG A 167 -1.09 -7.17 -7.19
C ARG A 167 -0.80 -6.48 -8.53
N GLY A 168 -0.38 -5.22 -8.51
CA GLY A 168 0.00 -4.49 -9.72
C GLY A 168 0.35 -3.04 -9.41
N LYS A 169 1.23 -2.46 -10.25
CA LYS A 169 1.73 -1.09 -10.10
C LYS A 169 1.07 -0.10 -11.07
N PHE A 170 0.68 -0.55 -12.25
CA PHE A 170 0.16 0.31 -13.32
C PHE A 170 -1.29 -0.06 -13.59
N THR A 171 -2.11 0.96 -13.85
CA THR A 171 -3.53 0.82 -14.13
C THR A 171 -3.83 1.10 -15.59
N TRP A 172 -3.02 1.88 -16.29
CA TRP A 172 -3.18 2.20 -17.72
C TRP A 172 -2.04 1.65 -18.57
N PHE A 173 -2.37 1.16 -19.77
CA PHE A 173 -1.43 0.54 -20.72
C PHE A 173 -1.76 0.92 -22.18
N GLN A 174 -0.77 1.36 -22.94
CA GLN A 174 -0.89 1.59 -24.37
C GLN A 174 0.28 0.98 -25.12
N LYS A 175 -0.04 0.22 -26.18
CA LYS A 175 0.95 -0.32 -27.12
C LYS A 175 1.09 0.62 -28.31
N THR A 176 2.30 1.09 -28.58
CA THR A 176 2.64 1.87 -29.77
C THR A 176 3.61 1.10 -30.65
N LYS A 177 3.54 1.29 -31.97
CA LYS A 177 4.55 0.76 -32.90
C LYS A 177 5.82 1.60 -32.76
N ALA A 178 6.95 0.97 -32.49
CA ALA A 178 8.24 1.64 -32.46
C ALA A 178 8.72 1.89 -33.90
N THR A 179 9.49 2.96 -34.09
CA THR A 179 10.02 3.38 -35.41
C THR A 179 10.95 2.36 -36.05
N ASN A 180 11.52 1.44 -35.27
CA ASN A 180 12.40 0.36 -35.69
C ASN A 180 11.68 -0.98 -35.93
N GLY A 181 10.34 -0.99 -36.03
CA GLY A 181 9.56 -2.21 -36.25
C GLY A 181 9.26 -3.02 -34.98
N GLY A 182 9.66 -2.54 -33.80
CA GLY A 182 9.30 -3.11 -32.49
C GLY A 182 7.95 -2.64 -31.95
N CYS A 183 7.58 -3.10 -30.75
CA CYS A 183 6.44 -2.58 -29.98
C CYS A 183 6.96 -1.86 -28.74
N GLU A 184 6.58 -0.59 -28.58
CA GLU A 184 6.83 0.20 -27.38
C GLU A 184 5.59 0.12 -26.48
N LEU A 185 5.81 -0.19 -25.19
CA LEU A 185 4.74 -0.24 -24.20
C LEU A 185 4.83 0.98 -23.29
N LYS A 186 3.78 1.79 -23.32
CA LYS A 186 3.55 2.88 -22.37
C LYS A 186 2.64 2.39 -21.26
N ARG A 187 2.94 2.76 -20.02
CA ARG A 187 2.10 2.43 -18.86
C ARG A 187 2.19 3.48 -17.78
N ALA A 188 1.10 3.70 -17.06
CA ALA A 188 1.01 4.67 -15.98
C ALA A 188 0.03 4.20 -14.90
N ARG A 189 0.20 4.71 -13.67
CA ARG A 189 -0.77 4.54 -12.59
C ARG A 189 -1.66 5.79 -12.53
N LEU A 190 -2.83 5.70 -13.15
CA LEU A 190 -3.76 6.82 -13.31
C LEU A 190 -5.01 6.68 -12.44
N ASP A 191 -5.33 5.46 -12.00
CA ASP A 191 -6.52 5.14 -11.22
C ASP A 191 -6.12 4.91 -9.76
N ARG A 192 -6.79 5.58 -8.81
CA ARG A 192 -6.38 5.61 -7.40
C ARG A 192 -7.54 5.73 -6.44
N VAL A 193 -7.25 5.35 -5.20
CA VAL A 193 -8.07 5.68 -4.03
C VAL A 193 -7.27 6.63 -3.13
N LEU A 194 -7.79 7.84 -2.92
CA LEU A 194 -7.20 8.86 -2.05
C LEU A 194 -8.17 9.19 -0.91
N PRO A 195 -8.09 8.51 0.26
CA PRO A 195 -8.87 8.88 1.44
C PRO A 195 -8.23 10.02 2.23
N SER A 196 -9.07 10.75 2.96
CA SER A 196 -8.62 11.61 4.04
C SER A 196 -8.17 10.78 5.25
N ILE A 197 -7.35 11.36 6.12
CA ILE A 197 -6.91 10.70 7.37
C ILE A 197 -8.12 10.22 8.18
N LYS A 198 -9.16 11.06 8.32
CA LYS A 198 -10.39 10.70 9.02
C LYS A 198 -11.07 9.48 8.41
N TRP A 199 -11.10 9.37 7.08
CA TRP A 199 -11.69 8.22 6.42
C TRP A 199 -10.84 6.96 6.66
N LYS A 200 -9.52 7.11 6.60
CA LYS A 200 -8.60 6.00 6.88
C LYS A 200 -8.70 5.50 8.33
N MET A 201 -9.09 6.36 9.28
CA MET A 201 -9.38 5.96 10.65
C MET A 201 -10.67 5.13 10.77
N LEU A 202 -11.68 5.38 9.93
CA LEU A 202 -12.89 4.55 9.86
C LEU A 202 -12.58 3.17 9.26
N TYR A 203 -11.69 3.12 8.28
CA TYR A 203 -11.30 1.90 7.57
C TYR A 203 -9.79 1.65 7.63
N PRO A 204 -9.23 1.32 8.81
CA PRO A 204 -7.78 1.22 9.03
C PRO A 204 -7.13 0.14 8.18
N ASN A 205 -7.86 -0.93 7.87
CA ASN A 205 -7.38 -2.05 7.07
C ASN A 205 -7.58 -1.84 5.57
N ALA A 206 -8.20 -0.75 5.13
CA ALA A 206 -8.50 -0.55 3.71
C ALA A 206 -7.26 -0.67 2.80
N ILE A 207 -7.38 -1.50 1.76
CA ILE A 207 -6.37 -1.71 0.72
C ILE A 207 -7.01 -1.60 -0.67
N THR A 208 -6.17 -1.34 -1.67
CA THR A 208 -6.61 -1.32 -3.08
C THR A 208 -5.94 -2.44 -3.85
N HIS A 209 -6.70 -3.19 -4.64
CA HIS A 209 -6.20 -4.22 -5.55
C HIS A 209 -6.31 -3.75 -7.00
N VAL A 210 -5.30 -4.06 -7.83
CA VAL A 210 -5.41 -3.91 -9.29
C VAL A 210 -5.83 -5.24 -9.88
N LEU A 211 -7.00 -5.26 -10.51
CA LEU A 211 -7.59 -6.42 -11.15
C LEU A 211 -7.09 -6.57 -12.60
N SER A 212 -7.29 -7.71 -13.23
CA SER A 212 -6.92 -7.92 -14.64
C SER A 212 -8.00 -7.33 -15.56
N ALA A 213 -7.58 -6.71 -16.67
CA ALA A 213 -8.50 -6.24 -17.72
C ALA A 213 -8.40 -7.13 -18.95
N ALA A 214 -9.54 -7.43 -19.56
CA ALA A 214 -9.62 -8.21 -20.79
C ALA A 214 -9.62 -7.32 -22.06
N THR A 215 -10.28 -6.17 -22.03
CA THR A 215 -10.57 -5.39 -23.26
C THR A 215 -10.38 -3.88 -23.15
N SER A 216 -9.97 -3.37 -21.99
CA SER A 216 -9.64 -1.95 -21.81
C SER A 216 -8.14 -1.73 -21.69
N ASP A 217 -7.72 -0.52 -22.07
CA ASP A 217 -6.40 0.02 -21.75
C ASP A 217 -6.24 0.35 -20.25
N HIS A 218 -7.35 0.46 -19.50
CA HIS A 218 -7.37 0.55 -18.05
C HIS A 218 -7.59 -0.81 -17.37
N ARG A 219 -6.97 -0.99 -16.21
CA ARG A 219 -7.16 -2.11 -15.29
C ARG A 219 -8.04 -1.67 -14.13
N PRO A 220 -9.10 -2.44 -13.80
CA PRO A 220 -9.96 -2.14 -12.67
C PRO A 220 -9.18 -2.02 -11.36
N ILE A 221 -9.62 -1.11 -10.48
CA ILE A 221 -9.19 -1.06 -9.09
C ILE A 221 -10.33 -1.49 -8.18
N LEU A 222 -10.01 -2.29 -7.16
CA LEU A 222 -10.96 -2.74 -6.14
C LEU A 222 -10.51 -2.19 -4.79
N LEU A 223 -11.37 -1.41 -4.14
CA LEU A 223 -11.17 -0.98 -2.76
C LEU A 223 -11.77 -2.02 -1.81
N ASP A 224 -10.91 -2.69 -1.06
CA ASP A 224 -11.31 -3.58 0.02
C ASP A 224 -11.14 -2.87 1.36
N THR A 225 -12.25 -2.51 2.00
CA THR A 225 -12.28 -1.79 3.28
C THR A 225 -11.88 -2.66 4.47
N ASN A 226 -11.91 -3.98 4.33
CA ASN A 226 -11.58 -4.96 5.37
C ASN A 226 -10.12 -5.43 5.31
N GLY A 227 -9.38 -5.09 4.25
CA GLY A 227 -7.97 -5.44 4.11
C GLY A 227 -7.72 -6.81 3.48
N GLY A 228 -8.69 -7.36 2.75
CA GLY A 228 -8.62 -8.69 2.16
C GLY A 228 -9.28 -9.77 3.02
N ILE A 229 -9.27 -11.01 2.51
CA ILE A 229 -9.45 -12.18 3.35
C ILE A 229 -8.31 -12.13 4.37
N ASN A 230 -8.64 -11.92 5.64
CA ASN A 230 -7.72 -12.09 6.76
C ASN A 230 -7.00 -13.43 6.57
N CYS A 231 -5.76 -13.39 6.09
CA CYS A 231 -4.82 -14.43 6.44
C CYS A 231 -4.72 -14.33 7.97
N ASN A 232 -5.40 -15.23 8.69
CA ASN A 232 -5.44 -15.34 10.15
C ASN A 232 -4.06 -15.69 10.74
N LYS A 233 -3.03 -14.91 10.40
CA LYS A 233 -1.69 -14.96 10.93
C LYS A 233 -1.15 -13.54 10.90
N SER A 234 -1.40 -12.76 11.96
CA SER A 234 -0.42 -11.73 12.28
C SER A 234 0.87 -12.48 12.63
N ASN A 235 1.89 -12.32 11.80
CA ASN A 235 3.20 -12.81 12.18
C ASN A 235 3.64 -11.94 13.35
N PHE A 236 3.89 -12.56 14.50
CA PHE A 236 4.53 -11.89 15.62
C PHE A 236 5.85 -11.30 15.15
N LYS A 237 6.03 -9.99 15.34
CA LYS A 237 7.27 -9.29 15.02
C LYS A 237 7.96 -8.93 16.32
N TYR A 238 9.23 -9.35 16.45
CA TYR A 238 10.06 -8.92 17.56
C TYR A 238 10.54 -7.50 17.31
N GLU A 239 10.10 -6.56 18.14
CA GLU A 239 10.54 -5.18 18.04
C GLU A 239 11.88 -5.02 18.77
N LEU A 240 12.90 -4.51 18.07
CA LEU A 240 14.26 -4.32 18.59
C LEU A 240 14.30 -3.53 19.91
N MET A 241 13.32 -2.65 20.11
CA MET A 241 13.18 -1.88 21.35
C MET A 241 13.01 -2.75 22.60
N TRP A 242 12.44 -3.96 22.49
CA TRP A 242 12.25 -4.85 23.63
C TRP A 242 13.59 -5.30 24.23
N GLY A 243 14.62 -5.45 23.40
CA GLY A 243 15.98 -5.80 23.84
C GLY A 243 16.67 -4.73 24.68
N ARG A 244 16.12 -3.51 24.75
CA ARG A 244 16.65 -2.43 25.60
C ARG A 244 16.25 -2.59 27.08
N ASP A 245 15.21 -3.37 27.38
CA ASP A 245 14.84 -3.69 28.75
C ASP A 245 15.62 -4.94 29.23
N PRO A 246 16.44 -4.84 30.30
CA PRO A 246 17.17 -5.99 30.85
C PRO A 246 16.29 -7.18 31.23
N LYS A 247 14.99 -6.96 31.50
CA LYS A 247 14.02 -8.01 31.81
C LYS A 247 13.63 -8.85 30.59
N CYS A 248 13.73 -8.29 29.37
CA CYS A 248 13.38 -8.98 28.13
C CYS A 248 14.13 -10.31 27.98
N TYR A 249 15.42 -10.33 28.37
CA TYR A 249 16.23 -11.55 28.39
C TYR A 249 15.57 -12.69 29.17
N TRP A 250 15.06 -12.40 30.37
CA TRP A 250 14.43 -13.41 31.24
C TRP A 250 13.05 -13.83 30.74
N VAL A 251 12.27 -12.91 30.18
CA VAL A 251 10.97 -13.20 29.57
C VAL A 251 11.13 -14.17 28.40
N VAL A 252 12.04 -13.88 27.47
CA VAL A 252 12.32 -14.75 26.32
C VAL A 252 12.87 -16.09 26.79
N LYS A 253 13.89 -16.10 27.66
CA LYS A 253 14.53 -17.32 28.17
C LYS A 253 13.55 -18.29 28.85
N ASN A 254 12.58 -17.76 29.60
CA ASN A 254 11.59 -18.58 30.29
C ASN A 254 10.52 -19.09 29.33
N ALA A 255 9.99 -18.23 28.44
CA ALA A 255 9.01 -18.62 27.44
C ALA A 255 9.57 -19.66 26.44
N TRP A 256 10.86 -19.60 26.12
CA TRP A 256 11.51 -20.53 25.20
C TRP A 256 11.67 -21.95 25.75
N LYS A 257 11.71 -22.10 27.08
CA LYS A 257 11.72 -23.40 27.75
C LYS A 257 10.35 -24.07 27.76
N ASP A 258 9.30 -23.28 27.66
CA ASP A 258 7.94 -23.79 27.54
C ASP A 258 7.69 -24.26 26.10
N LYS A 259 7.08 -25.45 25.92
CA LYS A 259 6.66 -25.96 24.60
C LYS A 259 5.53 -25.12 23.95
N LEU A 260 5.22 -23.96 24.52
CA LEU A 260 4.19 -23.03 24.09
C LEU A 260 4.53 -22.27 22.81
N HIS A 261 5.79 -22.27 22.37
CA HIS A 261 6.20 -21.68 21.08
C HIS A 261 5.53 -22.35 19.85
N GLN A 262 4.81 -23.47 20.06
CA GLN A 262 4.01 -24.16 19.05
C GLN A 262 2.53 -23.70 19.01
N GLN A 263 2.12 -22.74 19.87
CA GLN A 263 0.76 -22.18 19.86
C GLN A 263 0.75 -20.65 19.75
N ARG A 264 -0.40 -20.12 19.30
CA ARG A 264 -0.64 -18.74 18.84
C ARG A 264 -0.04 -17.66 19.76
N ASN A 265 0.64 -16.69 19.15
CA ASN A 265 1.20 -15.51 19.82
C ASN A 265 0.12 -14.47 20.13
N TYR A 266 -0.25 -14.32 21.40
CA TYR A 266 -1.14 -13.26 21.88
C TYR A 266 -0.57 -12.64 23.16
N ILE A 267 -0.56 -11.30 23.25
CA ILE A 267 -0.13 -10.58 24.44
C ILE A 267 -1.24 -10.68 25.49
N GLN A 268 -1.08 -11.57 26.46
CA GLN A 268 -2.05 -11.80 27.52
C GLN A 268 -1.95 -10.80 28.68
N GLN A 269 -0.75 -10.27 28.93
CA GLN A 269 -0.46 -9.40 30.07
C GLN A 269 0.87 -8.65 29.87
N VAL A 270 1.01 -7.48 30.48
CA VAL A 270 2.22 -6.64 30.47
C VAL A 270 2.64 -6.34 31.91
N TRP A 271 3.93 -6.42 32.20
CA TRP A 271 4.47 -6.11 33.52
C TRP A 271 4.65 -4.60 33.69
N LEU A 272 4.13 -4.05 34.77
CA LEU A 272 4.19 -2.63 35.12
C LEU A 272 5.45 -2.29 35.90
N GLU A 273 5.89 -1.03 35.82
CA GLU A 273 7.09 -0.55 36.51
C GLU A 273 6.96 -0.59 38.05
N ASP A 274 5.74 -0.55 38.57
CA ASP A 274 5.41 -0.65 40.00
C ASP A 274 5.39 -2.09 40.56
N GLY A 275 5.64 -3.09 39.71
CA GLY A 275 5.70 -4.49 40.10
C GLY A 275 4.39 -5.28 39.93
N GLY A 276 3.39 -4.72 39.23
CA GLY A 276 2.14 -5.42 38.88
C GLY A 276 2.11 -6.04 37.47
N TRP A 277 1.09 -6.85 37.19
CA TRP A 277 0.73 -7.28 35.82
C TRP A 277 -0.57 -6.58 35.39
N GLU A 278 -0.55 -5.90 34.25
CA GLU A 278 -1.76 -5.39 33.58
C GLU A 278 -2.24 -6.41 32.55
N LYS A 279 -3.53 -6.73 32.59
CA LYS A 279 -4.19 -7.74 31.74
C LYS A 279 -5.29 -7.13 30.85
N ASN A 280 -5.70 -5.90 31.14
CA ASN A 280 -6.69 -5.18 30.35
C ASN A 280 -6.05 -4.63 29.07
N LEU A 281 -6.58 -5.03 27.92
CA LEU A 281 -6.04 -4.68 26.60
C LEU A 281 -6.02 -3.18 26.32
N SER A 282 -7.02 -2.44 26.79
CA SER A 282 -7.10 -0.99 26.60
C SER A 282 -6.03 -0.26 27.42
N ASN A 283 -5.77 -0.73 28.63
CA ASN A 283 -4.71 -0.18 29.48
C ASN A 283 -3.32 -0.52 28.91
N ILE A 284 -3.14 -1.75 28.43
CA ILE A 284 -1.92 -2.17 27.73
C ILE A 284 -1.65 -1.25 26.52
N ALA A 285 -2.66 -1.00 25.67
CA ALA A 285 -2.51 -0.13 24.51
C ALA A 285 -2.09 1.31 24.88
N ASN A 286 -2.70 1.87 25.92
CA ASN A 286 -2.37 3.22 26.40
C ASN A 286 -0.94 3.31 26.97
N LEU A 287 -0.49 2.27 27.69
CA LEU A 287 0.87 2.18 28.22
C LEU A 287 1.92 2.18 27.09
N PHE A 288 1.64 1.45 26.00
CA PHE A 288 2.51 1.48 24.82
C PHE A 288 2.58 2.89 24.22
N ILE A 289 1.44 3.53 23.93
CA ILE A 289 1.41 4.87 23.32
C ILE A 289 2.21 5.89 24.15
N ALA A 290 2.00 5.91 25.48
CA ALA A 290 2.70 6.82 26.38
C ALA A 290 4.22 6.60 26.38
N ARG A 291 4.66 5.33 26.36
CA ARG A 291 6.09 4.98 26.38
C ARG A 291 6.80 5.33 25.06
N PHE A 292 6.12 5.13 23.94
CA PHE A 292 6.64 5.47 22.61
C PHE A 292 6.86 6.97 22.45
N ASN A 293 5.90 7.81 22.83
CA ASN A 293 6.02 9.27 22.68
C ASN A 293 7.26 9.85 23.37
N ASN A 294 7.66 9.31 24.53
CA ASN A 294 8.84 9.77 25.26
C ASN A 294 10.17 9.30 24.66
N THR A 295 10.16 8.28 23.79
CA THR A 295 11.39 7.64 23.28
C THR A 295 11.87 8.26 21.96
N TYR A 296 11.02 9.01 21.24
CA TYR A 296 11.28 9.49 19.87
C TYR A 296 11.42 11.02 19.72
N ILE A 297 11.98 11.71 20.73
CA ILE A 297 12.42 13.11 20.54
C ILE A 297 13.73 13.11 19.72
N ASP A 298 13.63 13.63 18.50
CA ASP A 298 14.61 13.50 17.41
C ASP A 298 15.97 14.17 17.72
N ARG A 299 17.08 13.47 17.43
CA ARG A 299 18.44 14.05 17.38
C ARG A 299 18.89 14.09 15.92
N LYS A 300 18.93 15.29 15.35
CA LYS A 300 19.40 15.56 13.98
C LYS A 300 20.81 15.01 13.72
N ILE A 301 20.99 14.30 12.60
CA ILE A 301 22.30 13.99 12.01
C ILE A 301 22.47 14.80 10.71
N VAL A 302 23.64 15.41 10.55
CA VAL A 302 24.03 16.30 9.46
C VAL A 302 24.89 15.51 8.44
N ALA A 303 24.35 15.33 7.23
CA ALA A 303 24.96 15.01 5.92
C ALA A 303 25.99 13.86 5.75
N LEU A 304 25.94 13.19 4.58
CA LEU A 304 26.87 12.13 4.13
C LEU A 304 27.82 12.66 3.01
N PRO A 305 29.10 12.22 2.94
CA PRO A 305 30.05 12.63 1.90
C PRO A 305 30.05 11.72 0.65
N SER A 306 30.52 12.27 -0.48
CA SER A 306 30.57 11.62 -1.81
C SER A 306 31.78 10.70 -2.02
N LEU A 307 31.59 9.58 -2.71
CA LEU A 307 32.58 8.53 -2.97
C LEU A 307 33.16 8.61 -4.40
N ASN A 308 34.45 8.92 -4.52
CA ASN A 308 35.17 9.11 -5.79
C ASN A 308 36.10 7.93 -6.16
N CYS A 309 35.92 6.72 -5.62
CA CYS A 309 36.96 5.68 -5.62
C CYS A 309 36.71 4.43 -6.51
N LEU A 310 35.84 4.47 -7.52
CA LEU A 310 35.41 3.27 -8.26
C LEU A 310 35.86 3.21 -9.74
N GLU A 311 37.14 3.46 -10.04
CA GLU A 311 37.61 3.45 -11.45
C GLU A 311 38.56 2.32 -11.88
N GLU A 312 38.98 1.36 -11.05
CA GLU A 312 39.78 0.23 -11.55
C GLU A 312 39.38 -1.13 -10.96
N CYS A 313 39.37 -2.17 -11.80
CA CYS A 313 39.09 -3.56 -11.43
C CYS A 313 40.40 -4.22 -10.96
N ILE A 314 40.54 -4.38 -9.65
CA ILE A 314 41.77 -4.77 -8.93
C ILE A 314 41.56 -6.15 -8.28
N ILE A 315 41.37 -7.22 -9.04
CA ILE A 315 41.24 -8.57 -8.42
C ILE A 315 42.25 -9.51 -9.07
N SER A 316 43.27 -9.91 -8.30
CA SER A 316 44.33 -10.82 -8.73
C SER A 316 43.84 -12.28 -8.76
N SER A 317 44.60 -13.17 -9.39
CA SER A 317 44.28 -14.61 -9.44
C SER A 317 44.21 -15.24 -8.04
N GLN A 318 45.05 -14.78 -7.11
CA GLN A 318 45.04 -15.21 -5.72
C GLN A 318 43.78 -14.71 -4.99
N ASP A 319 43.37 -13.46 -5.24
CA ASP A 319 42.11 -12.93 -4.70
C ASP A 319 40.91 -13.71 -5.25
N ASN A 320 40.98 -14.13 -6.51
CA ASN A 320 39.93 -14.92 -7.15
C ASN A 320 39.82 -16.34 -6.57
N GLU A 321 40.92 -16.94 -6.10
CA GLU A 321 40.88 -18.20 -5.35
C GLU A 321 40.29 -18.00 -3.95
N GLN A 322 40.62 -16.90 -3.28
CA GLN A 322 40.02 -16.56 -1.98
C GLN A 322 38.52 -16.27 -2.09
N LEU A 323 38.07 -15.59 -3.15
CA LEU A 323 36.65 -15.31 -3.41
C LEU A 323 35.81 -16.57 -3.67
N LYS A 324 36.45 -17.70 -4.00
CA LYS A 324 35.81 -18.99 -4.24
C LYS A 324 35.85 -19.94 -3.04
N ALA A 325 36.55 -19.58 -1.97
CA ALA A 325 36.63 -20.40 -0.77
C ALA A 325 35.33 -20.36 0.04
N PHE A 326 35.05 -21.43 0.79
CA PHE A 326 33.92 -21.45 1.74
C PHE A 326 34.20 -20.51 2.92
N PRO A 327 33.20 -19.74 3.38
CA PRO A 327 33.36 -18.81 4.48
C PRO A 327 33.51 -19.55 5.81
N THR A 328 34.48 -19.14 6.62
CA THR A 328 34.68 -19.67 7.98
C THR A 328 33.69 -19.04 8.98
N GLU A 329 33.43 -19.69 10.12
CA GLU A 329 32.60 -19.12 11.23
C GLU A 329 33.04 -17.70 11.59
N ARG A 330 34.36 -17.45 11.64
CA ARG A 330 34.93 -16.13 11.96
C ARG A 330 34.70 -15.08 10.87
N GLU A 331 34.60 -15.48 9.61
CA GLU A 331 34.28 -14.58 8.50
C GLU A 331 32.79 -14.26 8.48
N ILE A 332 31.95 -15.26 8.75
CA ILE A 332 30.50 -15.08 8.89
C ILE A 332 30.21 -14.15 10.07
N GLU A 333 30.83 -14.37 11.23
CA GLU A 333 30.68 -13.50 12.40
C GLU A 333 31.14 -12.06 12.10
N ARG A 334 32.31 -11.90 11.46
CA ARG A 334 32.80 -10.56 11.07
C ARG A 334 31.87 -9.88 10.09
N CYS A 335 31.31 -10.62 9.12
CA CYS A 335 30.34 -10.11 8.18
C CYS A 335 29.08 -9.62 8.91
N ILE A 336 28.53 -10.44 9.82
CA ILE A 336 27.38 -10.06 10.65
C ILE A 336 27.69 -8.86 11.53
N ARG A 337 28.90 -8.76 12.10
CA ARG A 337 29.35 -7.60 12.91
C ARG A 337 29.54 -6.34 12.08
N SER A 338 29.89 -6.47 10.80
CA SER A 338 30.03 -5.35 9.88
C SER A 338 28.70 -4.84 9.33
N MET A 339 27.65 -5.67 9.40
CA MET A 339 26.30 -5.26 9.01
C MET A 339 25.72 -4.28 10.04
N GLY A 340 25.05 -3.23 9.54
CA GLY A 340 24.34 -2.29 10.40
C GLY A 340 23.27 -3.02 11.20
N GLN A 341 23.22 -2.79 12.52
CA GLN A 341 22.28 -3.46 13.44
C GLN A 341 20.80 -3.21 13.10
N GLU A 342 20.55 -2.10 12.39
CA GLU A 342 19.23 -1.59 11.96
C GLU A 342 18.85 -2.02 10.53
N ARG A 343 19.52 -3.02 9.94
CA ARG A 343 19.19 -3.47 8.57
C ARG A 343 17.92 -4.34 8.53
N ALA A 344 17.30 -4.35 7.34
CA ALA A 344 16.06 -5.06 7.07
C ALA A 344 16.10 -6.53 7.53
N LEU A 345 14.98 -7.00 8.06
CA LEU A 345 14.81 -8.37 8.54
C LEU A 345 15.10 -9.37 7.43
N GLY A 346 15.78 -10.47 7.79
CA GLY A 346 15.91 -11.62 6.91
C GLY A 346 14.54 -12.26 6.61
N PRO A 347 14.47 -13.19 5.64
CA PRO A 347 13.25 -13.96 5.37
C PRO A 347 12.76 -14.79 6.57
N ASP A 348 13.64 -15.00 7.55
CA ASP A 348 13.39 -15.59 8.88
C ASP A 348 12.73 -14.63 9.89
N GLY A 349 12.59 -13.34 9.55
CA GLY A 349 12.06 -12.31 10.43
C GLY A 349 13.01 -11.85 11.53
N MET A 350 14.30 -12.26 11.49
CA MET A 350 15.32 -11.88 12.47
C MET A 350 16.19 -10.74 11.92
N SER A 351 16.63 -9.85 12.81
CA SER A 351 17.53 -8.75 12.45
C SER A 351 19.00 -9.15 12.63
N THR A 352 19.92 -8.43 12.00
CA THR A 352 21.36 -8.54 12.29
C THR A 352 21.67 -8.38 13.78
N GLY A 353 20.95 -7.50 14.47
CA GLY A 353 21.10 -7.30 15.92
C GLY A 353 20.83 -8.55 16.74
N PHE A 354 19.84 -9.36 16.37
CA PHE A 354 19.54 -10.65 17.02
C PHE A 354 20.74 -11.61 16.94
N TYR A 355 21.29 -11.79 15.74
CA TYR A 355 22.43 -12.67 15.51
C TYR A 355 23.67 -12.22 16.29
N LEU A 356 23.91 -10.91 16.40
CA LEU A 356 25.03 -10.37 17.18
C LEU A 356 24.87 -10.58 18.67
N GLN A 357 23.67 -10.38 19.19
CA GLN A 357 23.38 -10.49 20.61
C GLN A 357 23.38 -11.96 21.09
N HIS A 358 23.01 -12.89 20.20
CA HIS A 358 22.84 -14.31 20.53
C HIS A 358 23.83 -15.24 19.79
N TRP A 359 24.92 -14.69 19.24
CA TRP A 359 25.89 -15.44 18.43
C TRP A 359 26.36 -16.73 19.11
N ALA A 360 26.69 -16.67 20.40
CA ALA A 360 27.15 -17.83 21.17
C ALA A 360 26.16 -19.01 21.17
N THR A 361 24.87 -18.75 20.93
CA THR A 361 23.80 -19.75 20.89
C THR A 361 23.49 -20.21 19.46
N VAL A 362 23.58 -19.32 18.47
CA VAL A 362 23.09 -19.59 17.09
C VAL A 362 24.21 -19.82 16.06
N LYS A 363 25.48 -19.65 16.45
CA LYS A 363 26.64 -19.68 15.55
C LYS A 363 26.77 -20.97 14.74
N ASP A 364 26.46 -22.12 15.32
CA ASP A 364 26.64 -23.41 14.66
C ASP A 364 25.58 -23.56 13.55
N ASP A 365 24.30 -23.32 13.86
CA ASP A 365 23.19 -23.36 12.90
C ASP A 365 23.36 -22.34 11.75
N VAL A 366 23.81 -21.12 12.06
CA VAL A 366 24.04 -20.08 11.05
C VAL A 366 25.23 -20.43 10.16
N THR A 367 26.30 -20.99 10.72
CA THR A 367 27.48 -21.41 9.96
C THR A 367 27.15 -22.55 9.02
N ASP A 368 26.37 -23.53 9.49
CA ASP A 368 25.92 -24.66 8.68
C ASP A 368 24.99 -24.22 7.55
N MET A 369 24.06 -23.30 7.83
CA MET A 369 23.18 -22.72 6.82
C MET A 369 23.96 -21.99 5.71
N VAL A 370 24.94 -21.17 6.07
CA VAL A 370 25.76 -20.44 5.08
C VAL A 370 26.59 -21.41 4.25
N ASN A 371 27.24 -22.39 4.87
CA ASN A 371 28.03 -23.39 4.14
C ASN A 371 27.16 -24.27 3.24
N HIS A 372 25.93 -24.59 3.64
CA HIS A 372 24.95 -25.27 2.79
C HIS A 372 24.64 -24.45 1.54
N PHE A 373 24.41 -23.13 1.68
CA PHE A 373 24.17 -22.26 0.54
C PHE A 373 25.35 -22.22 -0.43
N PHE A 374 26.59 -22.10 0.05
CA PHE A 374 27.77 -22.11 -0.81
C PHE A 374 28.00 -23.48 -1.50
N SER A 375 27.48 -24.57 -0.93
CA SER A 375 27.59 -25.91 -1.51
C SER A 375 26.51 -26.19 -2.55
N ASN A 376 25.27 -25.78 -2.28
CA ASN A 376 24.08 -26.22 -3.02
C ASN A 376 23.38 -25.09 -3.78
N SER A 377 23.82 -23.83 -3.62
CA SER A 377 23.14 -22.62 -4.13
C SER A 377 21.68 -22.49 -3.68
N GLU A 378 21.31 -23.16 -2.59
CA GLU A 378 19.96 -23.18 -2.02
C GLU A 378 20.01 -22.80 -0.54
N LEU A 379 19.15 -21.85 -0.16
CA LEU A 379 18.90 -21.54 1.25
C LEU A 379 17.99 -22.63 1.85
N PRO A 380 18.34 -23.23 3.00
CA PRO A 380 17.48 -24.18 3.69
C PRO A 380 16.10 -23.54 3.95
N ARG A 381 15.03 -24.26 3.61
CA ARG A 381 13.66 -23.77 3.86
C ARG A 381 13.35 -23.89 5.35
N VAL A 382 13.03 -22.76 5.98
CA VAL A 382 12.57 -22.64 7.37
C VAL A 382 11.07 -22.94 7.46
#